data_AF-A0A291QYC3-F1
#
_entry.id   AF-A0A291QYC3-F1
#
_cell.length_a   1.000
_cell.length_b   1.000
_cell.length_c   1.000
_cell.angle_alpha   90.00
_cell.angle_beta   90.00
_cell.angle_gamma   90.00
#
_symmetry.space_group_name_H-M   'P 1'
#
loop_
_entity.id
_entity.type
_entity.pdbx_description
1 polymer ?
#
loop_
_entity_poly.entity_id
_entity_poly.type
_entity_poly.pdbx_seq_one_letter_code
_entity_poly.pdbx_strand_id
1 'polypeptide(L)'
;MDASLILGIIALAIGLPLRYWINRRKFYRRSPFGSEGFSSYEQSWMTRFVERVGKWLAYALILFGILGVLAHYSLKKKKEKAAQQAATEQHHAAAAITGNSPSRLS
;
A
#
# COMPACT_ATOMS: atom_id res chain seq x y z
N MET A 1 -15.61 5.09 7.11
CA MET A 1 -14.53 4.43 6.36
C MET A 1 -13.20 5.00 6.83
N ASP A 2 -12.20 4.16 7.10
CA ASP A 2 -10.92 4.59 7.68
C ASP A 2 -10.09 5.40 6.67
N ALA A 3 -9.62 6.59 7.06
CA ALA A 3 -8.91 7.52 6.17
C ALA A 3 -7.65 6.88 5.52
N SER A 4 -6.97 5.99 6.23
CA SER A 4 -5.81 5.24 5.73
C SER A 4 -6.17 4.30 4.57
N LEU A 5 -7.36 3.70 4.62
CA LEU A 5 -7.85 2.81 3.56
C LEU A 5 -8.22 3.63 2.30
N ILE A 6 -8.88 4.78 2.49
CA ILE A 6 -9.25 5.69 1.40
C ILE A 6 -7.99 6.20 0.67
N LEU A 7 -6.97 6.63 1.42
CA LEU A 7 -5.71 7.10 0.85
C LEU A 7 -4.98 5.99 0.07
N GLY A 8 -4.99 4.76 0.58
CA GLY A 8 -4.43 3.60 -0.11
C GLY A 8 -5.13 3.28 -1.42
N ILE A 9 -6.48 3.32 -1.44
CA ILE A 9 -7.27 3.08 -2.65
C ILE A 9 -7.02 4.17 -3.69
N ILE A 10 -7.03 5.44 -3.29
CA ILE A 10 -6.76 6.57 -4.20
C ILE A 10 -5.34 6.47 -4.79
N ALA A 11 -4.35 6.14 -3.96
CA ALA A 11 -2.98 5.95 -4.42
C ALA A 11 -2.86 4.83 -5.46
N LEU A 12 -3.55 3.70 -5.26
CA LEU A 12 -3.57 2.61 -6.24
C LEU A 12 -4.36 2.97 -7.51
N ALA A 13 -5.50 3.64 -7.35
CA ALA A 13 -6.35 4.09 -8.45
C ALA A 13 -5.66 5.11 -9.35
N ILE A 14 -4.71 5.89 -8.83
CA ILE A 14 -3.88 6.82 -9.62
C ILE A 14 -2.62 6.12 -10.14
N GLY A 15 -1.96 5.29 -9.31
CA GLY A 15 -0.70 4.64 -9.65
C GLY A 15 -0.81 3.63 -10.80
N LEU A 16 -1.92 2.87 -10.87
CA LEU A 16 -2.17 1.90 -11.93
C LEU A 16 -2.36 2.55 -13.31
N PRO A 17 -3.27 3.51 -13.53
CA PRO A 17 -3.41 4.20 -14.81
C PRO A 17 -2.17 5.02 -15.15
N LEU A 18 -1.48 5.63 -14.17
CA LEU A 18 -0.21 6.32 -14.45
C LEU A 18 0.84 5.36 -15.03
N ARG A 19 0.99 4.17 -14.43
CA ARG A 19 1.88 3.11 -14.94
C ARG A 19 1.46 2.62 -16.33
N TYR A 20 0.16 2.38 -16.53
CA TYR A 20 -0.40 1.91 -17.80
C TYR A 20 -0.21 2.96 -18.91
N TRP A 21 -0.46 4.24 -18.61
CA TRP A 21 -0.31 5.35 -19.55
C TRP A 21 1.14 5.52 -20.03
N ILE A 22 2.11 5.43 -19.11
CA ILE A 22 3.55 5.47 -19.45
C ILE A 22 3.91 4.29 -20.37
N ASN A 23 3.42 3.09 -20.07
CA ASN A 23 3.69 1.91 -20.90
C ASN A 23 3.00 2.02 -22.28
N ARG A 24 1.82 2.64 -22.35
CA ARG A 24 1.07 2.87 -23.60
C ARG A 24 1.74 3.91 -24.50
N ARG A 25 2.33 4.98 -23.95
CA ARG A 25 3.14 5.95 -24.73
C ARG A 25 4.38 5.32 -25.37
N LYS A 26 4.91 4.25 -24.77
CA LYS A 26 6.02 3.44 -25.34
C LYS A 26 5.64 2.72 -26.62
N PHE A 27 4.38 2.30 -26.73
CA PHE A 27 3.84 1.57 -27.88
C PHE A 27 3.57 2.51 -29.06
N TYR A 28 2.93 3.65 -28.82
CA TYR A 28 2.64 4.65 -29.88
C TYR A 28 3.89 5.34 -30.46
N ARG A 29 5.04 5.31 -29.76
CA ARG A 29 6.31 5.82 -30.30
C ARG A 29 7.05 4.83 -31.20
N ARG A 30 6.64 3.56 -31.23
CA ARG A 30 7.17 2.56 -32.17
C ARG A 30 6.18 2.46 -33.33
N SER A 31 6.42 3.20 -34.41
CA SER A 31 5.76 2.89 -35.69
C SER A 31 6.06 1.43 -36.05
N PRO A 32 5.18 0.70 -36.77
CA PRO A 32 5.46 -0.66 -37.25
C PRO A 32 6.73 -0.76 -38.11
N PHE A 33 7.30 0.38 -38.52
CA PHE A 33 8.37 0.51 -39.49
C PHE A 33 9.69 1.07 -38.90
N GLY A 34 9.80 1.29 -37.59
CA GLY A 34 11.08 1.65 -36.96
C GLY A 34 11.70 2.98 -37.41
N SER A 35 10.93 3.90 -37.99
CA SER A 35 11.41 5.22 -38.41
C SER A 35 11.36 6.23 -37.25
N GLU A 36 12.52 6.75 -36.89
CA GLU A 36 12.72 7.81 -35.89
C GLU A 36 12.28 9.17 -36.47
N GLY A 37 11.01 9.54 -36.25
CA GLY A 37 10.53 10.89 -36.48
C GLY A 37 11.00 11.86 -35.38
N PHE A 38 12.30 12.09 -35.25
CA PHE A 38 12.84 13.10 -34.34
C PHE A 38 13.52 14.21 -35.15
N SER A 39 12.88 15.37 -35.25
CA SER A 39 13.47 16.59 -35.82
C SER A 39 14.15 17.49 -34.77
N SER A 40 14.05 17.18 -33.46
CA SER A 40 14.63 18.01 -32.40
C SER A 40 15.21 17.20 -31.24
N TYR A 41 16.45 17.53 -30.87
CA TYR A 41 17.24 16.94 -29.78
C TYR A 41 16.56 17.12 -28.40
N GLU A 42 15.81 18.21 -28.23
CA GLU A 42 15.13 18.59 -26.98
C GLU A 42 13.92 17.69 -26.64
N GLN A 43 13.24 17.15 -27.65
CA GLN A 43 12.10 16.25 -27.42
C GLN A 43 12.57 14.86 -26.92
N SER A 44 13.80 14.47 -27.28
CA SER A 44 14.38 13.18 -26.93
C SER A 44 14.75 13.08 -25.44
N TRP A 45 15.26 14.17 -24.85
CA TRP A 45 15.53 14.17 -23.40
C TRP A 45 14.25 14.13 -22.58
N MET A 46 13.19 14.80 -23.01
CA MET A 46 11.99 15.01 -22.17
C MET A 46 11.18 13.72 -22.09
N THR A 47 11.05 13.02 -23.22
CA THR A 47 10.40 11.71 -23.25
C THR A 47 11.20 10.65 -22.50
N ARG A 48 12.54 10.63 -22.62
CA ARG A 48 13.39 9.70 -21.84
C ARG A 48 13.34 10.00 -20.34
N PHE A 49 13.29 11.27 -19.95
CA PHE A 49 13.18 11.70 -18.57
C PHE A 49 11.84 11.29 -17.95
N VAL A 50 10.72 11.56 -18.63
CA VAL A 50 9.38 11.16 -18.17
C VAL A 50 9.23 9.63 -18.13
N GLU A 51 9.82 8.89 -19.06
CA GLU A 51 9.84 7.41 -19.00
C GLU A 51 10.57 6.88 -17.77
N ARG A 52 11.68 7.52 -17.37
CA ARG A 52 12.45 7.12 -16.20
C ARG A 52 11.72 7.55 -14.93
N VAL A 53 11.45 8.83 -14.76
CA VAL A 53 10.77 9.38 -13.58
C VAL A 53 9.40 8.73 -13.36
N GLY A 54 8.61 8.54 -14.42
CA GLY A 54 7.28 7.94 -14.30
C GLY A 54 7.29 6.48 -13.84
N LYS A 55 8.30 5.68 -14.23
CA LYS A 55 8.44 4.30 -13.71
C LYS A 55 8.79 4.30 -12.23
N TRP A 56 9.75 5.12 -11.83
CA TRP A 56 10.15 5.25 -10.43
C TRP A 56 9.00 5.76 -9.56
N LEU A 57 8.26 6.76 -10.03
CA LEU A 57 7.10 7.31 -9.33
C LEU A 57 5.96 6.28 -9.20
N ALA A 58 5.69 5.49 -10.23
CA ALA A 58 4.70 4.42 -10.18
C ALA A 58 5.08 3.33 -9.16
N TYR A 59 6.35 2.92 -9.12
CA TYR A 59 6.82 1.95 -8.11
C TYR A 59 6.71 2.51 -6.70
N ALA A 60 7.06 3.79 -6.49
CA ALA A 60 6.90 4.45 -5.21
C ALA A 60 5.43 4.46 -4.76
N LEU A 61 4.49 4.84 -5.65
CA LEU A 61 3.06 4.86 -5.35
C LEU A 61 2.50 3.47 -5.00
N ILE A 62 2.88 2.44 -5.76
CA ILE A 62 2.44 1.06 -5.50
C ILE A 62 2.99 0.57 -4.16
N LEU A 63 4.26 0.83 -3.88
CA LEU A 63 4.89 0.45 -2.62
C LEU A 63 4.22 1.14 -1.43
N PHE A 64 3.94 2.44 -1.54
CA PHE A 64 3.23 3.21 -0.52
C PHE A 64 1.80 2.70 -0.31
N GLY A 65 1.08 2.37 -1.38
CA GLY A 65 -0.26 1.80 -1.31
C GLY A 65 -0.30 0.45 -0.56
N ILE A 66 0.63 -0.45 -0.87
CA ILE A 66 0.73 -1.75 -0.20
C ILE A 66 1.09 -1.58 1.28
N LEU A 67 2.07 -0.72 1.59
CA LEU A 67 2.47 -0.44 2.96
C LEU A 67 1.31 0.15 3.80
N GLY A 68 0.50 1.04 3.21
CA GLY A 68 -0.67 1.61 3.87
C GLY A 68 -1.72 0.56 4.24
N VAL A 69 -2.01 -0.38 3.33
CA VAL A 69 -2.95 -1.48 3.58
C VAL A 69 -2.42 -2.42 4.67
N LEU A 70 -1.14 -2.78 4.62
CA LEU A 70 -0.51 -3.65 5.62
C LEU A 70 -0.47 -3.01 7.01
N ALA A 71 -0.17 -1.72 7.10
CA ALA A 71 -0.16 -0.98 8.36
C ALA A 71 -1.56 -0.96 9.01
N HIS A 72 -2.61 -0.71 8.22
CA HIS A 72 -3.98 -0.72 8.70
C HIS A 72 -4.40 -2.10 9.25
N TYR A 73 -4.08 -3.17 8.53
CA TYR A 73 -4.36 -4.54 8.97
C TYR A 73 -3.63 -4.89 10.28
N SER A 74 -2.39 -4.42 10.41
CA SER A 74 -1.56 -4.63 11.60
C SER A 74 -2.11 -3.93 12.85
N LEU A 75 -2.64 -2.71 12.68
CA LEU A 75 -3.19 -1.92 13.78
C LEU A 75 -4.48 -2.52 14.33
N LYS A 76 -5.33 -3.10 13.46
CA LYS A 76 -6.54 -3.83 13.92
C LYS A 76 -6.19 -5.06 14.74
N LYS A 77 -5.25 -5.88 14.28
CA LYS A 77 -4.78 -7.05 15.03
C LYS A 77 -4.17 -6.70 16.38
N LYS A 78 -3.45 -5.58 16.50
CA LYS A 78 -2.91 -5.12 17.79
C LYS A 78 -4.00 -4.70 18.76
N LYS A 79 -5.03 -3.98 18.28
CA LYS A 79 -6.17 -3.56 19.11
C LYS A 79 -7.00 -4.75 19.61
N GLU A 80 -7.23 -5.75 18.76
CA GLU A 80 -7.96 -6.97 19.13
C GLU A 80 -7.21 -7.76 20.22
N LYS A 81 -5.88 -7.91 20.07
CA LYS A 81 -5.05 -8.58 21.09
C LYS A 81 -5.01 -7.82 22.41
N ALA A 82 -4.90 -6.49 22.37
CA ALA A 82 -4.92 -5.66 23.57
C ALA A 82 -6.29 -5.73 24.29
N ALA A 83 -7.39 -5.77 23.53
CA ALA A 83 -8.73 -5.94 24.08
C ALA A 83 -8.93 -7.33 24.69
N GLN A 84 -8.40 -8.38 24.07
CA GLN A 84 -8.42 -9.74 24.63
C GLN A 84 -7.57 -9.88 25.89
N GLN A 85 -6.41 -9.24 25.94
CA GLN A 85 -5.56 -9.22 27.15
C GLN A 85 -6.26 -8.48 28.29
N ALA A 86 -6.86 -7.31 28.03
CA ALA A 86 -7.64 -6.58 29.01
C ALA A 86 -8.86 -7.36 29.52
N ALA A 87 -9.58 -8.06 28.63
CA ALA A 87 -10.73 -8.89 29.02
C ALA A 87 -10.29 -10.11 29.86
N THR A 88 -9.16 -10.73 29.51
CA THR A 88 -8.57 -11.85 30.27
C THR A 88 -8.10 -11.39 31.65
N GLU A 89 -7.43 -10.23 31.74
CA GLU A 89 -7.01 -9.61 33.01
C GLU A 89 -8.20 -9.24 33.89
N GLN A 90 -9.28 -8.68 33.31
CA GLN A 90 -10.51 -8.39 34.04
C GLN A 90 -11.20 -9.67 34.55
N HIS A 91 -11.22 -10.75 33.75
CA HIS A 91 -11.73 -12.05 34.18
C HIS A 91 -10.90 -12.64 35.34
N HIS A 92 -9.57 -12.53 35.28
CA HIS A 92 -8.69 -12.99 36.37
C HIS A 92 -8.82 -12.13 37.64
N ALA A 93 -8.95 -10.81 37.51
CA ALA A 93 -9.19 -9.90 38.63
C ALA A 93 -10.56 -10.14 39.28
N ALA A 94 -11.62 -10.34 38.48
CA ALA A 94 -12.94 -10.71 38.99
C ALA A 94 -12.96 -12.08 39.69
N ALA A 95 -12.21 -13.06 39.16
CA ALA A 95 -12.05 -14.37 39.78
C ALA A 95 -11.29 -14.30 41.12
N ALA A 96 -10.30 -13.42 41.24
CA ALA A 96 -9.56 -13.19 42.48
C ALA A 96 -10.42 -12.52 43.57
N ILE A 97 -11.31 -11.59 43.19
CA ILE A 97 -12.24 -10.92 44.11
C ILE A 97 -13.35 -11.89 44.57
N THR A 98 -13.81 -12.80 43.70
CA THR A 98 -14.89 -13.74 44.03
C THR A 98 -14.44 -14.98 44.81
N GLY A 99 -13.14 -15.14 45.11
CA GLY A 99 -12.61 -16.24 45.92
C GLY A 99 -12.68 -17.63 45.25
N ASN A 100 -13.00 -17.72 43.96
CA ASN A 100 -13.05 -18.98 43.23
C ASN A 100 -11.74 -19.20 42.48
N SER A 101 -10.71 -19.68 43.18
CA SER A 101 -9.47 -20.15 42.56
C SER A 101 -9.68 -21.58 42.05
N PRO A 102 -9.74 -21.85 40.73
CA PRO A 102 -9.63 -23.21 40.24
C PRO A 102 -8.24 -23.70 40.62
N SER A 103 -8.19 -24.67 41.52
CA SER A 103 -6.97 -25.37 41.92
C SER A 103 -6.22 -25.82 40.68
N ARG A 104 -5.02 -25.24 40.44
CA ARG A 104 -4.08 -25.73 39.45
C ARG A 104 -3.73 -27.17 39.85
N LEU A 105 -4.28 -28.14 39.13
CA LEU A 105 -3.81 -29.52 39.16
C LEU A 105 -2.47 -29.58 38.42
N SER A 106 -1.53 -30.23 39.09
CA SER A 106 -0.14 -30.54 38.74
C SER A 106 0.04 -31.23 37.40
#